data_AF-A0A077KLK0-F1
#
_entry.id   AF-A0A077KLK0-F1
#
_cell.length_a   1.000
_cell.length_b   1.000
_cell.length_c   1.000
_cell.angle_alpha   90.00
_cell.angle_beta   90.00
_cell.angle_gamma   90.00
#
_symmetry.space_group_name_H-M   'P 1'
#
loop_
_entity.id
_entity.type
_entity.pdbx_description
1 polymer ?
#
loop_
_entity_poly.entity_id
_entity_poly.type
_entity_poly.pdbx_seq_one_letter_code
_entity_poly.pdbx_strand_id
1 'polypeptide(L)'
;MSSCAICESIVSLNSGILLNNVEICSDCKSKLDKVYRRFSLNSSQFSVHQAKRLLKKERDVRQFKTDVLKINPSLSDYSGSALWDIFETVQEDKLIHIVFGKHRQRGYGTFVSTDKRLIFIDAGTDDIIFKEVVALEDMSSIDFSPLTNIITVTISSKVIEITLDHPQYGLPFCEAVRQLINNSRKINTTEVTAILDLVERLGKLTQSNILTEEEFLQEKAKLFSKI
;
A
#
# COMPACT_ATOMS: atom_id res chain seq x y z
N MET A 1 -35.77 -17.12 18.41
CA MET A 1 -34.57 -16.29 18.54
C MET A 1 -34.19 -15.80 17.16
N SER A 2 -33.99 -14.51 17.00
CA SER A 2 -33.51 -13.92 15.75
C SER A 2 -32.05 -14.29 15.51
N SER A 3 -31.67 -14.44 14.24
CA SER A 3 -30.29 -14.65 13.81
C SER A 3 -29.69 -13.32 13.38
N CYS A 4 -28.39 -13.16 13.63
CA CYS A 4 -27.63 -11.99 13.22
C CYS A 4 -27.57 -11.93 11.68
N ALA A 5 -28.00 -10.82 11.09
CA ALA A 5 -28.01 -10.66 9.64
C ALA A 5 -26.62 -10.65 8.96
N ILE A 6 -25.57 -10.61 9.77
CA ILE A 6 -24.17 -10.56 9.32
C ILE A 6 -23.51 -11.93 9.40
N CYS A 7 -23.61 -12.60 10.55
CA CYS A 7 -22.84 -13.81 10.86
C CYS A 7 -23.71 -15.00 11.29
N GLU A 8 -25.03 -14.87 11.21
CA GLU A 8 -26.03 -15.91 11.49
C GLU A 8 -26.06 -16.44 12.93
N SER A 9 -25.15 -15.96 13.80
CA SER A 9 -25.14 -16.26 15.22
C SER A 9 -26.40 -15.75 15.91
N ILE A 10 -26.78 -16.39 17.02
CA ILE A 10 -27.95 -16.04 17.81
C ILE A 10 -27.80 -14.60 18.33
N VAL A 11 -28.85 -13.79 18.16
CA VAL A 11 -28.92 -12.44 18.72
C VAL A 11 -29.29 -12.54 20.20
N SER A 12 -28.44 -11.96 21.06
CA SER A 12 -28.60 -11.89 22.51
C SER A 12 -28.88 -10.46 22.97
N LEU A 13 -28.98 -10.25 24.29
CA LEU A 13 -29.05 -8.93 24.92
C LEU A 13 -27.88 -8.04 24.45
N ASN A 14 -28.14 -6.74 24.27
CA ASN A 14 -27.21 -5.72 23.75
C ASN A 14 -26.88 -5.81 22.24
N SER A 15 -27.78 -6.38 21.45
CA SER A 15 -27.74 -6.36 19.99
C SER A 15 -27.67 -4.94 19.39
N GLY A 16 -27.28 -4.87 18.12
CA GLY A 16 -27.34 -3.66 17.32
C GLY A 16 -28.53 -3.72 16.37
N ILE A 17 -29.05 -2.57 15.98
CA ILE A 17 -30.13 -2.46 15.00
C ILE A 17 -29.60 -1.67 13.81
N LEU A 18 -29.63 -2.29 12.64
CA LEU A 18 -29.30 -1.68 11.35
C LEU A 18 -30.54 -1.02 10.71
N LEU A 19 -30.34 -0.39 9.55
CA LEU A 19 -31.42 0.11 8.71
C LEU A 19 -32.47 -0.97 8.46
N ASN A 20 -33.75 -0.58 8.45
CA ASN A 20 -34.92 -1.47 8.32
C ASN A 20 -35.10 -2.45 9.48
N ASN A 21 -34.71 -2.07 10.70
CA ASN A 21 -34.86 -2.87 11.92
C ASN A 21 -34.17 -4.24 11.87
N VAL A 22 -33.09 -4.34 11.11
CA VAL A 22 -32.34 -5.60 10.97
C VAL A 22 -31.39 -5.77 12.17
N GLU A 23 -31.50 -6.90 12.87
CA GLU A 23 -30.71 -7.16 14.08
C GLU A 23 -29.32 -7.72 13.79
N ILE A 24 -28.35 -7.29 14.59
CA ILE A 24 -26.97 -7.82 14.61
C ILE A 24 -26.54 -8.18 16.03
N CYS A 25 -25.71 -9.21 16.18
CA CYS A 25 -25.18 -9.61 17.49
C CYS A 25 -24.21 -8.57 18.07
N SER A 26 -24.02 -8.62 19.39
CA SER A 26 -23.09 -7.76 20.14
C SER A 26 -21.66 -7.79 19.58
N ASP A 27 -21.21 -8.94 19.07
CA ASP A 27 -19.85 -9.10 18.53
C ASP A 27 -19.67 -8.35 17.22
N CYS A 28 -20.66 -8.42 16.32
CA CYS A 28 -20.64 -7.67 15.06
C CYS A 28 -20.71 -6.17 15.35
N LYS A 29 -21.57 -5.75 16.28
CA LYS A 29 -21.68 -4.36 16.74
C LYS A 29 -20.35 -3.85 17.31
N SER A 30 -19.71 -4.60 18.20
CA SER A 30 -18.41 -4.25 18.81
C SER A 30 -17.30 -4.11 17.76
N LYS A 31 -17.23 -5.02 16.78
CA LYS A 31 -16.28 -4.92 15.66
C LYS A 31 -16.55 -3.68 14.79
N LEU A 32 -17.81 -3.35 14.54
CA LEU A 32 -18.19 -2.17 13.76
C LEU A 32 -17.83 -0.86 14.48
N ASP A 33 -17.97 -0.80 15.81
CA ASP A 33 -17.55 0.36 16.60
C ASP A 33 -16.03 0.62 16.56
N LYS A 34 -15.22 -0.42 16.31
CA LYS A 34 -13.76 -0.27 16.13
C LYS A 34 -13.40 0.40 14.81
N VAL A 35 -14.22 0.21 13.77
CA VAL A 35 -13.98 0.75 12.42
C VAL A 35 -14.61 2.11 12.25
N TYR A 36 -15.85 2.27 12.70
CA TYR A 36 -16.60 3.50 12.58
C TYR A 36 -16.92 4.02 13.97
N ARG A 37 -16.24 5.11 14.35
CA ARG A 37 -16.46 5.75 15.65
C ARG A 37 -17.94 6.12 15.77
N ARG A 38 -18.56 5.75 16.90
CA ARG A 38 -20.00 5.97 17.15
C ARG A 38 -20.90 5.17 16.20
N PHE A 39 -20.44 4.02 15.70
CA PHE A 39 -21.30 3.11 14.93
C PHE A 39 -22.54 2.74 15.73
N SER A 40 -22.40 2.34 16.99
CA SER A 40 -23.53 1.98 17.85
C SER A 40 -24.58 3.08 17.96
N LEU A 41 -24.17 4.35 18.02
CA LEU A 41 -25.08 5.50 18.07
C LEU A 41 -25.82 5.76 16.76
N ASN A 42 -25.23 5.33 15.63
CA ASN A 42 -25.75 5.58 14.28
C ASN A 42 -26.10 4.30 13.52
N SER A 43 -26.16 3.16 14.21
CA SER A 43 -26.19 1.83 13.60
C SER A 43 -27.39 1.65 12.67
N SER A 44 -28.53 2.28 13.00
CA SER A 44 -29.76 2.28 12.20
C SER A 44 -29.65 2.99 10.86
N GLN A 45 -28.57 3.71 10.59
CA GLN A 45 -28.30 4.36 9.30
C GLN A 45 -27.57 3.44 8.31
N PHE A 46 -27.06 2.29 8.78
CA PHE A 46 -26.25 1.38 7.95
C PHE A 46 -27.10 0.23 7.45
N SER A 47 -27.04 -0.04 6.14
CA SER A 47 -27.53 -1.28 5.55
C SER A 47 -26.66 -2.48 5.95
N VAL A 48 -27.21 -3.70 5.83
CA VAL A 48 -26.45 -4.94 6.02
C VAL A 48 -25.21 -4.99 5.11
N HIS A 49 -25.34 -4.53 3.87
CA HIS A 49 -24.22 -4.47 2.93
C HIS A 49 -23.10 -3.54 3.41
N GLN A 50 -23.44 -2.32 3.86
CA GLN A 50 -22.46 -1.39 4.42
C GLN A 50 -21.78 -1.96 5.68
N ALA A 51 -22.56 -2.56 6.59
CA ALA A 51 -22.01 -3.20 7.78
C ALA A 51 -21.06 -4.36 7.43
N LYS A 52 -21.41 -5.22 6.46
CA LYS A 52 -20.52 -6.28 5.96
C LYS A 52 -19.23 -5.71 5.35
N ARG A 53 -19.30 -4.60 4.60
CA ARG A 53 -18.10 -3.92 4.07
C ARG A 53 -17.19 -3.39 5.18
N LEU A 54 -17.75 -2.76 6.21
CA LEU A 54 -16.98 -2.27 7.36
C LEU A 54 -16.31 -3.42 8.12
N LEU A 55 -17.00 -4.54 8.32
CA LEU A 55 -16.43 -5.72 8.97
C LEU A 55 -15.33 -6.40 8.14
N LYS A 56 -15.47 -6.39 6.81
CA LYS A 56 -14.38 -6.83 5.94
C LYS A 56 -13.15 -5.95 6.17
N LYS A 57 -13.33 -4.62 6.16
CA LYS A 57 -12.26 -3.66 6.43
C LYS A 57 -11.60 -3.86 7.80
N GLU A 58 -12.39 -4.15 8.83
CA GLU A 58 -11.89 -4.50 10.17
C GLU A 58 -10.94 -5.70 10.15
N ARG A 59 -11.32 -6.74 9.42
CA ARG A 59 -10.52 -7.95 9.25
C ARG A 59 -9.23 -7.65 8.48
N ASP A 60 -9.32 -6.88 7.41
CA ASP A 60 -8.18 -6.51 6.59
C ASP A 60 -7.15 -5.70 7.40
N VAL A 61 -7.61 -4.79 8.28
CA VAL A 61 -6.73 -4.06 9.21
C VAL A 61 -6.10 -4.96 10.27
N ARG A 62 -6.83 -5.95 10.80
CA ARG A 62 -6.22 -6.93 11.71
C ARG A 62 -5.13 -7.74 11.03
N GLN A 63 -5.39 -8.18 9.80
CA GLN A 63 -4.41 -8.90 8.99
C GLN A 63 -3.19 -8.01 8.72
N PHE A 64 -3.41 -6.76 8.32
CA PHE A 64 -2.37 -5.76 8.14
C PHE A 64 -1.51 -5.59 9.40
N LYS A 65 -2.12 -5.47 10.58
CA LYS A 65 -1.39 -5.43 11.86
C LYS A 65 -0.50 -6.66 12.04
N THR A 66 -1.02 -7.85 11.78
CA THR A 66 -0.23 -9.09 11.87
C THR A 66 0.96 -9.07 10.90
N ASP A 67 0.76 -8.58 9.67
CA ASP A 67 1.82 -8.55 8.66
C ASP A 67 2.88 -7.48 8.99
N VAL A 68 2.47 -6.31 9.49
CA VAL A 68 3.39 -5.29 10.04
C VAL A 68 4.26 -5.88 11.14
N LEU A 69 3.69 -6.60 12.10
CA LEU A 69 4.44 -7.16 13.23
C LEU A 69 5.36 -8.32 12.85
N LYS A 70 5.03 -9.07 11.78
CA LYS A 70 5.96 -10.08 11.22
C LYS A 70 7.18 -9.43 10.59
N ILE A 71 7.00 -8.29 9.91
CA ILE A 71 8.09 -7.55 9.25
C ILE A 71 8.94 -6.83 10.31
N ASN A 72 8.28 -6.10 11.21
CA ASN A 72 8.92 -5.28 12.21
C ASN A 72 8.21 -5.38 13.57
N PRO A 73 8.64 -6.31 14.44
CA PRO A 73 8.09 -6.47 15.79
C PRO A 73 8.20 -5.23 16.68
N SER A 74 9.11 -4.28 16.41
CA SER A 74 9.24 -3.07 17.25
C SER A 74 8.05 -2.12 17.12
N LEU A 75 7.13 -2.38 16.20
CA LEU A 75 5.91 -1.59 16.00
C LEU A 75 4.72 -2.15 16.80
N SER A 76 4.97 -3.01 17.80
CA SER A 76 3.93 -3.59 18.69
C SER A 76 3.08 -2.55 19.38
N ASP A 77 3.68 -1.41 19.69
CA ASP A 77 3.09 -0.36 20.53
C ASP A 77 2.30 0.66 19.71
N TYR A 78 2.20 0.47 18.40
CA TYR A 78 1.38 1.32 17.55
C TYR A 78 -0.08 1.30 18.00
N SER A 79 -0.65 2.51 18.13
CA SER A 79 -2.07 2.68 18.43
C SER A 79 -2.92 2.10 17.29
N GLY A 80 -4.16 1.74 17.62
CA GLY A 80 -5.12 1.27 16.62
C GLY A 80 -5.39 2.29 15.52
N SER A 81 -5.39 3.59 15.85
CA SER A 81 -5.57 4.67 14.88
C SER A 81 -4.35 4.83 13.96
N ALA A 82 -3.13 4.78 14.50
CA ALA A 82 -1.92 4.88 13.67
C ALA A 82 -1.84 3.74 12.65
N LEU A 83 -2.14 2.50 13.05
CA LEU A 83 -2.22 1.37 12.12
C LEU A 83 -3.33 1.53 11.09
N TRP A 84 -4.46 2.13 11.48
CA TRP A 84 -5.56 2.42 10.58
C TRP A 84 -5.15 3.42 9.50
N ASP A 85 -4.49 4.51 9.89
CA ASP A 85 -4.06 5.57 8.97
C ASP A 85 -3.02 5.08 7.96
N ILE A 86 -2.10 4.22 8.42
CA ILE A 86 -1.14 3.56 7.55
C ILE A 86 -1.87 2.61 6.60
N PHE A 87 -2.78 1.77 7.10
CA PHE A 87 -3.56 0.87 6.26
C PHE A 87 -4.34 1.62 5.17
N GLU A 88 -5.07 2.68 5.51
CA GLU A 88 -5.82 3.48 4.53
C GLU A 88 -4.90 4.07 3.45
N THR A 89 -3.66 4.38 3.82
CA THR A 89 -2.66 4.93 2.90
C THR A 89 -2.12 3.89 1.92
N VAL A 90 -2.05 2.62 2.33
CA VAL A 90 -1.38 1.56 1.56
C VAL A 90 -2.29 0.42 1.11
N GLN A 91 -3.60 0.46 1.40
CA GLN A 91 -4.54 -0.65 1.11
C GLN A 91 -4.66 -1.04 -0.38
N GLU A 92 -4.26 -0.16 -1.30
CA GLU A 92 -4.23 -0.43 -2.74
C GLU A 92 -2.88 -0.99 -3.24
N ASP A 93 -1.90 -1.04 -2.34
CA ASP A 93 -0.55 -1.49 -2.60
C ASP A 93 -0.23 -2.74 -1.76
N LYS A 94 0.73 -3.53 -2.21
CA LYS A 94 1.24 -4.64 -1.40
C LYS A 94 2.31 -4.10 -0.45
N LEU A 95 2.10 -4.25 0.86
CA LEU A 95 3.13 -3.95 1.86
C LEU A 95 4.36 -4.86 1.66
N ILE A 96 5.54 -4.25 1.55
CA ILE A 96 6.82 -4.97 1.41
C ILE A 96 7.66 -4.85 2.67
N HIS A 97 7.85 -3.63 3.17
CA HIS A 97 8.58 -3.40 4.41
C HIS A 97 8.08 -2.15 5.14
N ILE A 98 8.32 -2.07 6.44
CA ILE A 98 7.93 -0.93 7.27
C ILE A 98 8.95 -0.70 8.40
N VAL A 99 9.30 0.57 8.63
CA VAL A 99 10.18 1.00 9.73
C VAL A 99 9.67 2.29 10.35
N PHE A 100 10.08 2.56 11.59
CA PHE A 100 9.84 3.82 12.27
C PHE A 100 11.15 4.57 12.47
N GLY A 101 11.11 5.89 12.33
CA GLY A 101 12.28 6.73 12.55
C GLY A 101 11.98 8.21 12.38
N LYS A 102 13.04 9.01 12.46
CA LYS A 102 13.00 10.46 12.36
C LYS A 102 13.43 10.92 10.98
N HIS A 103 12.50 11.50 10.23
CA HIS A 103 12.78 12.21 8.99
C HIS A 103 13.47 13.55 9.29
N ARG A 104 14.61 13.81 8.63
CA ARG A 104 15.47 14.98 8.89
C ARG A 104 14.72 16.33 8.89
N GLN A 105 13.73 16.48 8.02
CA GLN A 105 12.98 17.74 7.86
C GLN A 105 11.58 17.75 8.49
N ARG A 106 11.07 16.60 8.97
CA ARG A 106 9.63 16.45 9.33
C ARG A 106 9.40 15.92 10.74
N GLY A 107 10.39 15.28 11.35
CA GLY A 107 10.25 14.66 12.67
C GLY A 107 9.95 13.17 12.56
N TYR A 108 9.34 12.62 13.60
CA TYR A 108 9.09 11.18 13.70
C TYR A 108 7.95 10.72 12.79
N GLY A 109 8.08 9.50 12.27
CA GLY A 109 7.07 8.92 11.41
C GLY A 109 7.41 7.51 10.96
N THR A 110 6.47 6.92 10.23
CA THR A 110 6.59 5.59 9.65
C THR A 110 7.07 5.71 8.23
N PHE A 111 8.10 4.96 7.87
CA PHE A 111 8.55 4.81 6.50
C PHE A 111 8.13 3.44 5.97
N VAL A 112 7.26 3.47 4.96
CA VAL A 112 6.62 2.30 4.38
C VAL A 112 7.14 2.07 2.97
N SER A 113 7.51 0.84 2.67
CA SER A 113 7.80 0.37 1.32
C SER A 113 6.67 -0.51 0.83
N THR A 114 6.15 -0.19 -0.35
CA THR A 114 5.17 -1.00 -1.07
C THR A 114 5.76 -1.51 -2.38
N ASP A 115 5.01 -2.34 -3.09
CA ASP A 115 5.36 -2.81 -4.43
C ASP A 115 5.41 -1.72 -5.49
N LYS A 116 4.92 -0.50 -5.20
CA LYS A 116 4.87 0.63 -6.15
C LYS A 116 5.67 1.86 -5.72
N ARG A 117 5.85 2.09 -4.42
CA ARG A 117 6.37 3.36 -3.90
C ARG A 117 6.90 3.25 -2.47
N LEU A 118 7.74 4.22 -2.09
CA LEU A 118 8.04 4.54 -0.70
C LEU A 118 7.12 5.65 -0.21
N ILE A 119 6.70 5.55 1.05
CA ILE A 119 5.82 6.54 1.68
C ILE A 119 6.34 6.82 3.08
N PHE A 120 6.73 8.06 3.34
CA PHE A 120 6.88 8.55 4.71
C PHE A 120 5.53 9.10 5.18
N ILE A 121 5.07 8.61 6.32
CA ILE A 121 3.83 9.00 6.99
C ILE A 121 4.26 9.59 8.34
N ASP A 122 4.04 10.87 8.55
CA ASP A 122 4.39 11.49 9.83
C ASP A 122 3.60 10.85 10.99
N ALA A 123 4.21 10.82 12.18
CA ALA A 123 3.55 10.27 13.36
C ALA A 123 2.43 11.19 13.86
N GLY A 124 2.49 12.48 13.51
CA GLY A 124 1.47 13.50 13.80
C GLY A 124 1.11 13.67 15.28
N THR A 125 0.40 14.76 15.58
CA THR A 125 -0.42 14.89 16.80
C THR A 125 -1.88 15.24 16.48
N ASP A 126 -2.18 15.54 15.21
CA ASP A 126 -3.47 16.05 14.72
C ASP A 126 -3.91 15.33 13.43
N ASP A 127 -5.15 15.56 13.00
CA ASP A 127 -5.80 14.93 11.83
C ASP A 127 -5.10 15.17 10.46
N ILE A 128 -4.06 16.02 10.39
CA ILE A 128 -3.29 16.27 9.17
C ILE A 128 -2.04 15.40 9.17
N ILE A 129 -2.13 14.27 8.48
CA ILE A 129 -1.03 13.35 8.26
C ILE A 129 -0.25 13.81 7.02
N PHE A 130 0.94 14.40 7.20
CA PHE A 130 1.85 14.66 6.10
C PHE A 130 2.33 13.34 5.51
N LYS A 131 2.26 13.24 4.18
CA LYS A 131 2.72 12.08 3.41
C LYS A 131 3.71 12.53 2.35
N GLU A 132 4.91 11.97 2.40
CA GLU A 132 5.90 12.12 1.34
C GLU A 132 6.01 10.83 0.57
N VAL A 133 5.60 10.87 -0.69
CA VAL A 133 5.52 9.71 -1.58
C VAL A 133 6.65 9.79 -2.60
N VAL A 134 7.34 8.67 -2.80
CA VAL A 134 8.41 8.52 -3.79
C VAL A 134 8.12 7.28 -4.63
N ALA A 135 7.90 7.43 -5.92
CA ALA A 135 7.73 6.29 -6.82
C ALA A 135 9.03 5.49 -6.92
N LEU A 136 8.93 4.16 -7.12
CA LEU A 136 10.14 3.32 -7.22
C LEU A 136 11.02 3.69 -8.42
N GLU A 137 10.43 4.20 -9.50
CA GLU A 137 11.12 4.61 -10.72
C GLU A 137 11.93 5.90 -10.57
N ASP A 138 11.51 6.80 -9.69
CA ASP A 138 12.21 8.06 -9.41
C ASP A 138 13.46 7.87 -8.53
N MET A 139 13.63 6.68 -7.95
CA MET A 139 14.75 6.38 -7.06
C MET A 139 16.02 6.01 -7.79
N SER A 140 17.05 6.83 -7.54
CA SER A 140 18.42 6.57 -7.96
C SER A 140 19.08 5.52 -7.08
N SER A 141 18.98 5.68 -5.75
CA SER A 141 19.54 4.73 -4.77
C SER A 141 18.81 4.75 -3.43
N ILE A 142 19.01 3.68 -2.65
CA ILE A 142 18.63 3.59 -1.25
C ILE A 142 19.68 2.79 -0.49
N ASP A 143 20.20 3.39 0.58
CA ASP A 143 21.29 2.82 1.38
C ASP A 143 21.02 2.98 2.87
N PHE A 144 21.62 2.12 3.68
CA PHE A 144 21.59 2.20 5.14
C PHE A 144 23.01 2.25 5.68
N SER A 145 23.28 3.20 6.58
CA SER A 145 24.56 3.33 7.28
C SER A 145 24.43 2.85 8.73
N PRO A 146 25.00 1.69 9.11
CA PRO A 146 24.93 1.19 10.48
C PRO A 146 25.65 2.07 11.51
N LEU A 147 26.59 2.91 11.06
CA LEU A 147 27.34 3.82 11.95
C LEU A 147 26.50 5.03 12.38
N THR A 148 25.62 5.49 11.50
CA THR A 148 24.79 6.68 11.73
C THR A 148 23.33 6.32 11.99
N ASN A 149 22.95 5.06 11.76
CA ASN A 149 21.57 4.56 11.78
C ASN A 149 20.65 5.29 10.80
N ILE A 150 21.20 5.79 9.68
CA ILE A 150 20.46 6.57 8.70
C ILE A 150 20.17 5.71 7.47
N ILE A 151 18.91 5.69 7.05
CA ILE A 151 18.50 5.34 5.69
C ILE A 151 18.59 6.61 4.85
N THR A 152 19.27 6.51 3.71
CA THR A 152 19.39 7.58 2.72
C THR A 152 18.73 7.13 1.42
N VAL A 153 17.71 7.86 0.98
CA VAL A 153 17.06 7.67 -0.32
C VAL A 153 17.44 8.84 -1.21
N THR A 154 18.04 8.54 -2.37
CA THR A 154 18.43 9.54 -3.35
C THR A 154 17.47 9.50 -4.52
N ILE A 155 16.83 10.65 -4.78
CA ILE A 155 16.02 10.88 -5.99
C ILE A 155 16.57 12.09 -6.74
N SER A 156 16.22 12.24 -8.02
CA SER A 156 16.78 13.29 -8.90
C SER A 156 16.67 14.71 -8.32
N SER A 157 15.62 14.99 -7.54
CA SER A 157 15.36 16.33 -6.99
C SER A 157 15.86 16.56 -5.56
N LYS A 158 16.15 15.51 -4.78
CA LYS A 158 16.50 15.62 -3.35
C LYS A 158 17.04 14.33 -2.74
N VAL A 159 17.57 14.47 -1.53
CA VAL A 159 17.94 13.35 -0.65
C VAL A 159 17.00 13.32 0.55
N ILE A 160 16.46 12.15 0.85
CA ILE A 160 15.62 11.88 2.02
C ILE A 160 16.44 11.08 3.01
N GLU A 161 16.46 11.53 4.27
CA GLU A 161 17.22 10.88 5.35
C GLU A 161 16.30 10.55 6.53
N ILE A 162 16.28 9.27 6.90
CA ILE A 162 15.53 8.74 8.03
C ILE A 162 16.50 8.14 9.04
N THR A 163 16.61 8.73 10.23
CA THR A 163 17.33 8.12 11.35
C THR A 163 16.43 7.11 12.04
N LEU A 164 16.87 5.85 12.15
CA LEU A 164 16.07 4.78 12.74
C LEU A 164 16.22 4.71 14.26
N ASP A 165 15.11 4.45 14.94
CA ASP A 165 15.10 4.13 16.38
C ASP A 165 15.62 2.71 16.65
N HIS A 166 15.43 1.82 15.67
CA HIS A 166 15.82 0.41 15.72
C HIS A 166 16.68 0.06 14.50
N PRO A 167 18.02 0.22 14.59
CA PRO A 167 18.95 0.08 13.47
C PRO A 167 18.92 -1.29 12.79
N GLN A 168 18.54 -2.35 13.53
CA GLN A 168 18.48 -3.71 13.03
C GLN A 168 17.51 -3.90 11.86
N TYR A 169 16.54 -2.98 11.68
CA TYR A 169 15.59 -3.04 10.57
C TYR A 169 16.03 -2.22 9.34
N GLY A 170 17.12 -1.46 9.43
CA GLY A 170 17.57 -0.59 8.33
C GLY A 170 18.08 -1.35 7.12
N LEU A 171 18.97 -2.33 7.34
CA LEU A 171 19.52 -3.13 6.24
C LEU A 171 18.42 -3.99 5.55
N PRO A 172 17.57 -4.74 6.29
CA PRO A 172 16.46 -5.48 5.67
C PRO A 172 15.49 -4.60 4.86
N PHE A 173 15.18 -3.40 5.36
CA PHE A 173 14.34 -2.45 4.64
C PHE A 173 14.98 -2.04 3.30
N CYS A 174 16.23 -1.58 3.32
CA CYS A 174 16.92 -1.13 2.11
C CYS A 174 17.15 -2.27 1.11
N GLU A 175 17.40 -3.50 1.58
CA GLU A 175 17.52 -4.68 0.72
C GLU A 175 16.20 -5.01 0.01
N ALA A 176 15.07 -5.00 0.74
CA ALA A 176 13.76 -5.25 0.17
C ALA A 176 13.42 -4.22 -0.92
N VAL A 177 13.71 -2.94 -0.69
CA VAL A 177 13.47 -1.87 -1.67
C VAL A 177 14.40 -2.02 -2.88
N ARG A 178 15.69 -2.30 -2.69
CA ARG A 178 16.63 -2.53 -3.80
C ARG A 178 16.20 -3.69 -4.69
N GLN A 179 15.68 -4.77 -4.10
CA GLN A 179 15.14 -5.89 -4.87
C GLN A 179 13.96 -5.47 -5.75
N LEU A 180 13.05 -4.64 -5.24
CA LEU A 180 11.93 -4.11 -6.04
C LEU A 180 12.42 -3.24 -7.20
N ILE A 181 13.31 -2.30 -6.94
CA ILE A 181 13.89 -1.41 -7.97
C ILE A 181 14.60 -2.23 -9.06
N ASN A 182 15.35 -3.26 -8.66
CA ASN A 182 16.03 -4.12 -9.62
C ASN A 182 15.05 -4.98 -10.44
N ASN A 183 13.97 -5.44 -9.83
CA ASN A 183 12.95 -6.24 -10.52
C ASN A 183 12.13 -5.38 -11.49
N SER A 184 11.74 -4.16 -11.12
CA SER A 184 11.02 -3.24 -12.01
C SER A 184 11.89 -2.86 -13.22
N ARG A 185 13.17 -2.57 -13.01
CA ARG A 185 14.11 -2.29 -14.12
C ARG A 185 14.28 -3.49 -15.05
N LYS A 186 14.32 -4.72 -14.53
CA LYS A 186 14.39 -5.94 -15.36
C LYS A 186 13.15 -6.14 -16.23
N ILE A 187 11.96 -5.89 -15.67
CA ILE A 187 10.69 -5.99 -16.41
C ILE A 187 10.68 -4.96 -17.54
N ASN A 188 10.99 -3.70 -17.25
CA ASN A 188 11.06 -2.64 -18.26
C ASN A 188 12.06 -2.96 -19.38
N THR A 189 13.26 -3.45 -19.04
CA THR A 189 14.24 -3.85 -20.07
C THR A 189 13.72 -4.98 -20.97
N THR A 190 13.01 -5.96 -20.39
CA THR A 190 12.43 -7.09 -21.14
C THR A 190 11.29 -6.64 -22.06
N GLU A 191 10.42 -5.75 -21.60
CA GLU A 191 9.33 -5.20 -22.41
C GLU A 191 9.86 -4.33 -23.56
N VAL A 192 10.83 -3.47 -23.27
CA VAL A 192 11.49 -2.63 -24.28
C VAL A 192 12.21 -3.50 -25.33
N THR A 193 12.94 -4.54 -24.91
CA THR A 193 13.58 -5.47 -25.88
C THR A 193 12.55 -6.24 -26.70
N ALA A 194 11.44 -6.71 -26.11
CA ALA A 194 10.37 -7.37 -26.85
C ALA A 194 9.69 -6.44 -27.87
N ILE A 195 9.49 -5.17 -27.54
CA ILE A 195 8.95 -4.18 -28.47
C ILE A 195 9.94 -3.90 -29.61
N LEU A 196 11.24 -3.78 -29.32
CA LEU A 196 12.27 -3.61 -30.34
C LEU A 196 12.36 -4.82 -31.28
N ASP A 197 12.27 -6.04 -30.76
CA ASP A 197 12.23 -7.27 -31.56
C ASP A 197 10.99 -7.30 -32.49
N LEU A 198 9.83 -6.84 -32.01
CA LEU A 198 8.61 -6.74 -32.82
C LEU A 198 8.76 -5.70 -33.94
N VAL A 199 9.38 -4.56 -33.66
CA VAL A 199 9.69 -3.54 -34.67
C VAL A 199 10.67 -4.08 -35.72
N GLU A 200 11.67 -4.87 -35.32
CA GLU A 200 12.58 -5.52 -36.27
C GLU A 200 11.85 -6.50 -37.19
N ARG A 201 10.92 -7.31 -36.65
CA ARG A 201 10.09 -8.22 -37.44
C ARG A 201 9.19 -7.48 -38.42
N LEU A 202 8.57 -6.37 -37.99
CA LEU A 202 7.78 -5.49 -38.87
C LEU A 202 8.63 -4.92 -40.02
N GLY A 203 9.89 -4.56 -39.73
CA GLY A 203 10.85 -4.13 -40.75
C GLY A 203 11.11 -5.21 -41.80
N LYS A 204 11.27 -6.48 -41.39
CA LYS A 204 11.46 -7.63 -42.30
C LYS A 204 10.22 -7.90 -43.16
N LEU A 205 9.01 -7.74 -42.61
CA LEU A 205 7.76 -7.87 -43.36
C LEU A 205 7.58 -6.76 -44.41
N THR A 206 8.03 -5.55 -44.11
CA THR A 206 8.04 -4.44 -45.06
C THR A 206 9.05 -4.69 -46.18
N GLN A 207 10.26 -5.13 -45.84
CA GLN A 207 11.31 -5.48 -46.82
C GLN A 207 10.92 -6.65 -47.74
N SER A 208 9.99 -7.50 -47.31
CA SER A 208 9.44 -8.60 -48.12
C SER A 208 8.18 -8.20 -48.91
N ASN A 209 7.82 -6.91 -48.97
CA ASN A 209 6.62 -6.38 -49.61
C ASN A 209 5.31 -7.02 -49.10
N ILE A 210 5.31 -7.58 -47.88
CA ILE A 210 4.11 -8.13 -47.23
C ILE A 210 3.29 -6.99 -46.60
N LEU A 211 3.97 -5.96 -46.10
CA LEU A 211 3.35 -4.74 -45.57
C LEU A 211 3.71 -3.55 -46.45
N THR A 212 2.76 -2.64 -46.61
CA THR A 212 3.02 -1.32 -47.17
C THR A 212 3.74 -0.42 -46.16
N GLU A 213 4.44 0.61 -46.65
CA GLU A 213 5.15 1.55 -45.79
C GLU A 213 4.21 2.32 -44.84
N GLU A 214 2.97 2.56 -45.29
CA GLU A 214 1.92 3.21 -44.50
C GLU A 214 1.43 2.31 -43.33
N GLU A 215 1.22 1.01 -43.59
CA GLU A 215 0.86 0.02 -42.55
C GLU A 215 2.01 -0.16 -41.55
N PHE A 216 3.25 -0.17 -42.03
CA PHE A 216 4.43 -0.22 -41.16
C PHE A 216 4.52 0.98 -40.22
N LEU A 217 4.33 2.20 -40.73
CA LEU A 217 4.39 3.42 -39.92
C LEU A 217 3.28 3.47 -38.87
N GLN A 218 2.06 3.03 -39.21
CA GLN A 218 0.95 2.95 -38.26
C GLN A 218 1.22 1.95 -37.13
N GLU A 219 1.67 0.73 -37.43
CA GLU A 219 1.92 -0.29 -36.42
C GLU A 219 3.15 0.03 -35.57
N LYS A 220 4.20 0.60 -36.17
CA LYS A 220 5.36 1.11 -35.44
C LYS A 220 4.94 2.17 -34.42
N ALA A 221 4.11 3.14 -34.81
CA ALA A 221 3.62 4.18 -33.90
C ALA A 221 2.82 3.61 -32.72
N LYS A 222 1.98 2.60 -32.95
CA LYS A 222 1.22 1.90 -31.89
C LYS A 222 2.12 1.11 -30.93
N LEU A 223 3.24 0.57 -31.41
CA LEU A 223 4.19 -0.15 -30.56
C LEU A 223 4.99 0.82 -29.69
N PHE A 224 5.42 1.96 -30.24
CA PHE A 224 6.15 2.97 -29.48
C PHE A 224 5.27 3.74 -28.49
N SER A 225 3.95 3.83 -28.69
CA SER A 225 3.05 4.43 -27.71
C SER A 225 2.81 3.56 -26.46
N LYS A 226 3.37 2.36 -26.41
CA LYS A 226 3.29 1.44 -25.25
C LYS A 226 4.51 1.52 -24.33
N ILE A 227 5.49 2.35 -24.68
CA ILE A 227 6.67 2.71 -23.88
C ILE A 227 6.45 4.12 -23.35
#